data_AF-K8XWA7-F1
#
_entry.id   AF-K8XWA7-F1
#
_cell.length_a   1.000
_cell.length_b   1.000
_cell.length_c   1.000
_cell.angle_alpha   90.00
_cell.angle_beta   90.00
_cell.angle_gamma   90.00
#
_symmetry.space_group_name_H-M   'P 1'
#
loop_
_entity.id
_entity.type
_entity.pdbx_description
1 polymer ?
#
loop_
_entity_poly.entity_id
_entity_poly.type
_entity_poly.pdbx_seq_one_letter_code
_entity_poly.pdbx_strand_id
1 'polypeptide(L)'
;MRFHENKDKYKEIIIDWWSDLKSQTGDRAALRRCSNGLDTLSIPYTHRLISKLAREEFRFFPDKIGPIAGLLSHVEEDNPSVPFARSMARKEGERPIINEIRFRKILQYSDILSEELFYQNMIRIVKNLRKKANLLDLSLSVYSWNQKTKKNWAYDYYGTPTSENNLDISENPQGENQ
;
A
#
# COMPACT_ATOMS: atom_id res chain seq x y z
N MET A 1 -15.18 3.37 -14.46
CA MET A 1 -13.91 2.63 -14.60
C MET A 1 -13.52 1.96 -13.29
N ARG A 2 -12.98 0.73 -13.27
CA ARG A 2 -12.37 0.13 -12.07
C ARG A 2 -10.89 0.52 -11.99
N PHE A 3 -10.29 0.51 -10.79
CA PHE A 3 -8.87 0.91 -10.63
C PHE A 3 -7.89 0.09 -11.48
N HIS A 4 -8.18 -1.19 -11.74
CA HIS A 4 -7.32 -2.03 -12.57
C HIS A 4 -7.49 -1.80 -14.08
N GLU A 5 -8.58 -1.18 -14.52
CA GLU A 5 -8.84 -0.87 -15.93
C GLU A 5 -8.02 0.34 -16.39
N ASN A 6 -7.68 1.24 -15.47
CA ASN A 6 -6.83 2.41 -15.73
C ASN A 6 -5.92 2.69 -14.53
N LYS A 7 -4.91 1.82 -14.40
CA LYS A 7 -3.94 1.90 -13.30
C LYS A 7 -3.11 3.18 -13.36
N ASP A 8 -2.83 3.70 -14.55
CA ASP A 8 -1.99 4.88 -14.72
C ASP A 8 -2.69 6.14 -14.23
N LYS A 9 -3.97 6.34 -14.60
CA LYS A 9 -4.77 7.45 -14.07
C LYS A 9 -4.97 7.32 -12.55
N TYR A 10 -5.22 6.11 -12.05
CA TYR A 10 -5.31 5.89 -10.60
C TYR A 10 -3.99 6.23 -9.89
N LYS A 11 -2.85 5.83 -10.44
CA LYS A 11 -1.51 6.15 -9.93
C LYS A 11 -1.28 7.65 -9.88
N GLU A 12 -1.59 8.37 -10.95
CA GLU A 12 -1.50 9.84 -11.02
C GLU A 12 -2.27 10.49 -9.87
N ILE A 13 -3.55 10.13 -9.68
CA ILE A 13 -4.38 10.68 -8.61
C ILE A 13 -3.81 10.41 -7.22
N ILE A 14 -3.30 9.19 -6.98
CA ILE A 14 -2.73 8.80 -5.69
C ILE A 14 -1.44 9.57 -5.41
N ILE A 15 -0.54 9.67 -6.39
CA ILE A 15 0.73 10.40 -6.25
C ILE A 15 0.46 11.89 -6.01
N ASP A 16 -0.44 12.49 -6.80
CA ASP A 16 -0.79 13.90 -6.68
C ASP A 16 -1.40 14.20 -5.31
N TRP A 17 -2.40 13.43 -4.88
CA TRP A 17 -3.01 13.60 -3.57
C TRP A 17 -2.00 13.42 -2.42
N TRP A 18 -1.12 12.42 -2.50
CA TRP A 18 -0.12 12.15 -1.47
C TRP A 18 0.96 13.24 -1.43
N SER A 19 1.39 13.74 -2.59
CA SER A 19 2.34 14.85 -2.70
C SER A 19 1.74 16.12 -2.11
N ASP A 20 0.49 16.45 -2.47
CA ASP A 20 -0.24 17.59 -1.93
C ASP A 20 -0.35 17.50 -0.40
N LEU A 21 -0.64 16.31 0.15
CA LEU A 21 -0.79 16.07 1.60
C LEU A 21 0.47 16.45 2.40
N LYS A 22 1.67 16.39 1.80
CA LYS A 22 2.91 16.79 2.48
C LYS A 22 2.89 18.27 2.90
N SER A 23 2.22 19.12 2.12
CA SER A 23 2.05 20.55 2.41
C SER A 23 0.94 20.84 3.43
N GLN A 24 0.07 19.87 3.71
CA GLN A 24 -1.10 20.02 4.57
C GLN A 24 -0.85 19.39 5.93
N THR A 25 0.04 20.01 6.72
CA THR A 25 0.58 19.43 7.97
C THR A 25 -0.50 19.05 8.98
N GLY A 26 -1.55 19.88 9.11
CA GLY A 26 -2.70 19.63 9.99
C GLY A 26 -3.52 18.41 9.59
N ASP A 27 -3.95 18.34 8.33
CA ASP A 27 -4.70 17.21 7.78
C ASP A 27 -3.89 15.91 7.84
N ARG A 28 -2.61 15.97 7.49
CA ARG A 28 -1.70 14.83 7.59
C ARG A 28 -1.55 14.34 9.02
N ALA A 29 -1.42 15.24 9.99
CA ALA A 29 -1.37 14.88 11.40
C ALA A 29 -2.71 14.29 11.88
N ALA A 30 -3.84 14.79 11.39
CA ALA A 30 -5.16 14.26 11.71
C ALA A 30 -5.34 12.82 11.19
N LEU A 31 -5.01 12.57 9.92
CA LEU A 31 -5.04 11.21 9.33
C LEU A 31 -4.17 10.22 10.10
N ARG A 32 -2.95 10.64 10.49
CA ARG A 32 -2.00 9.80 11.25
C ARG A 32 -2.47 9.43 12.67
N ARG A 33 -3.45 10.16 13.21
CA ARG A 33 -4.02 9.93 14.56
C ARG A 33 -5.24 9.01 14.53
N CYS A 34 -5.84 8.77 13.37
CA CYS A 34 -6.96 7.85 13.23
C CYS A 34 -6.57 6.44 13.71
N SER A 35 -7.43 5.83 14.52
CA SER A 35 -7.16 4.54 15.16
C SER A 35 -7.74 3.35 14.40
N ASN A 36 -8.68 3.61 13.50
CA ASN A 36 -9.19 2.65 12.54
C ASN A 36 -9.37 3.31 11.16
N GLY A 37 -9.65 2.49 10.15
CA GLY A 37 -9.81 2.97 8.78
C GLY A 37 -11.05 3.84 8.59
N LEU A 38 -12.13 3.64 9.36
CA LEU A 38 -13.36 4.41 9.25
C LEU A 38 -13.22 5.83 9.84
N ASP A 39 -12.44 6.01 10.91
CA ASP A 39 -12.14 7.32 11.52
C ASP A 39 -11.59 8.31 10.47
N THR A 40 -10.88 7.80 9.47
CA THR A 40 -10.28 8.63 8.40
C THR A 40 -11.34 9.33 7.55
N LEU A 41 -12.58 8.80 7.49
CA LEU A 41 -13.70 9.41 6.78
C LEU A 41 -14.21 10.67 7.49
N SER A 42 -13.83 10.90 8.75
CA SER A 42 -14.11 12.16 9.44
C SER A 42 -13.10 13.27 9.07
N ILE A 43 -12.06 12.95 8.30
CA ILE A 43 -11.03 13.91 7.90
C ILE A 43 -11.37 14.50 6.52
N PRO A 44 -11.50 15.83 6.37
CA PRO A 44 -11.85 16.47 5.09
C PRO A 44 -10.91 16.08 3.93
N TYR A 45 -9.63 15.88 4.23
CA TYR A 45 -8.63 15.54 3.22
C TYR A 45 -8.82 14.14 2.59
N THR A 46 -9.47 13.21 3.30
CA THR A 46 -9.90 11.92 2.73
C THR A 46 -10.96 12.12 1.66
N HIS A 47 -11.93 13.02 1.89
CA HIS A 47 -12.97 13.34 0.91
C HIS A 47 -12.43 14.00 -0.35
N ARG A 48 -11.28 14.68 -0.26
CA ARG A 48 -10.58 15.19 -1.45
C ARG A 48 -10.09 14.04 -2.35
N LEU A 49 -9.53 12.97 -1.78
CA LEU A 49 -9.14 11.79 -2.55
C LEU A 49 -10.35 11.12 -3.20
N ILE A 50 -11.41 10.90 -2.42
CA ILE A 50 -12.69 10.35 -2.90
C ILE A 50 -13.23 11.19 -4.07
N SER A 51 -13.20 12.52 -3.93
CA SER A 51 -13.66 13.44 -4.97
C SER A 51 -12.79 13.41 -6.23
N LYS A 52 -11.46 13.36 -6.10
CA LYS A 52 -10.54 13.22 -7.25
C LYS A 52 -10.84 11.92 -8.02
N LEU A 53 -11.02 10.81 -7.31
CA LEU A 53 -11.37 9.51 -7.91
C LEU A 53 -12.74 9.52 -8.60
N ALA A 54 -13.75 10.14 -7.97
CA ALA A 54 -15.11 10.21 -8.53
C ALA A 54 -15.19 11.07 -9.79
N ARG A 55 -14.44 12.18 -9.85
CA ARG A 55 -14.36 13.04 -11.05
C ARG A 55 -13.78 12.32 -12.27
N GLU A 56 -12.88 11.38 -12.04
CA GLU A 56 -12.29 10.51 -13.07
C GLU A 56 -13.14 9.25 -13.31
N GLU A 57 -14.42 9.28 -12.88
CA GLU A 57 -15.43 8.23 -13.10
C GLU A 57 -15.03 6.83 -12.60
N PHE A 58 -14.15 6.77 -11.61
CA PHE A 58 -13.85 5.51 -10.94
C PHE A 58 -15.08 5.01 -10.18
N ARG A 59 -15.38 3.72 -10.32
CA ARG A 59 -16.39 3.02 -9.53
C ARG A 59 -15.72 2.38 -8.33
N PHE A 60 -16.06 2.85 -7.14
CA PHE A 60 -15.47 2.36 -5.90
C PHE A 60 -16.43 2.43 -4.72
N PHE A 61 -16.08 1.73 -3.64
CA PHE A 61 -16.73 1.87 -2.35
C PHE A 61 -16.00 2.94 -1.53
N PRO A 62 -16.64 4.08 -1.19
CA PRO A 62 -15.96 5.20 -0.53
C PRO A 62 -15.34 4.86 0.83
N ASP A 63 -15.98 3.97 1.58
CA ASP A 63 -15.50 3.46 2.87
C ASP A 63 -14.13 2.75 2.78
N LYS A 64 -13.83 2.10 1.65
CA LYS A 64 -12.52 1.49 1.39
C LYS A 64 -11.42 2.50 1.08
N ILE A 65 -11.76 3.74 0.75
CA ILE A 65 -10.77 4.79 0.46
C ILE A 65 -10.19 5.38 1.74
N GLY A 66 -10.96 5.40 2.82
CA GLY A 66 -10.53 5.87 4.12
C GLY A 66 -9.23 5.21 4.62
N PRO A 67 -9.21 3.87 4.82
CA PRO A 67 -8.01 3.15 5.23
C PRO A 67 -6.80 3.43 4.33
N ILE A 68 -7.02 3.61 3.01
CA ILE A 68 -5.95 3.93 2.06
C ILE A 68 -5.38 5.32 2.37
N ALA A 69 -6.23 6.35 2.46
CA ALA A 69 -5.79 7.71 2.80
C ALA A 69 -5.01 7.75 4.13
N GLY A 70 -5.53 7.06 5.15
CA GLY A 70 -4.88 6.90 6.44
C GLY A 70 -3.48 6.27 6.33
N LEU A 71 -3.37 5.12 5.64
CA LEU A 71 -2.09 4.43 5.45
C LEU A 71 -1.07 5.26 4.66
N LEU A 72 -1.50 5.86 3.55
CA LEU A 72 -0.62 6.68 2.71
C LEU A 72 -0.11 7.93 3.45
N SER A 73 -0.87 8.45 4.42
CA SER A 73 -0.39 9.56 5.27
C SER A 73 0.87 9.23 6.08
N HIS A 74 1.12 7.94 6.34
CA HIS A 74 2.33 7.46 7.03
C HIS A 74 3.53 7.28 6.10
N VAL A 75 3.33 7.20 4.78
CA VAL A 75 4.40 7.06 3.78
C VAL A 75 5.07 8.42 3.55
N GLU A 76 6.40 8.44 3.52
CA GLU A 76 7.23 9.64 3.31
C GLU A 76 7.97 9.60 1.96
N GLU A 77 8.26 8.42 1.45
CA GLU A 77 8.93 8.20 0.17
C GLU A 77 8.22 7.09 -0.63
N ASP A 78 7.93 7.37 -1.91
CA ASP A 78 7.41 6.35 -2.83
C ASP A 78 8.55 5.46 -3.33
N ASN A 79 8.27 4.18 -3.53
CA ASN A 79 9.22 3.23 -4.10
C ASN A 79 8.53 2.32 -5.12
N PRO A 80 8.28 2.81 -6.35
CA PRO A 80 7.51 2.06 -7.33
C PRO A 80 8.24 0.81 -7.86
N SER A 81 9.57 0.74 -7.72
CA SER A 81 10.41 -0.35 -8.22
C SER A 81 10.27 -1.68 -7.46
N VAL A 82 9.56 -1.70 -6.33
CA VAL A 82 9.45 -2.88 -5.48
C VAL A 82 8.00 -3.04 -5.04
N PRO A 83 7.38 -4.22 -5.23
CA PRO A 83 6.10 -4.50 -4.62
C PRO A 83 6.14 -4.32 -3.09
N PHE A 84 5.03 -3.92 -2.49
CA PHE A 84 4.92 -3.64 -1.07
C PHE A 84 5.22 -4.89 -0.23
N ALA A 85 4.64 -6.03 -0.60
CA ALA A 85 4.92 -7.31 0.08
C ALA A 85 6.37 -7.77 -0.07
N ARG A 86 7.00 -7.55 -1.24
CA ARG A 86 8.43 -7.85 -1.44
C ARG A 86 9.34 -6.97 -0.59
N SER A 87 8.94 -5.72 -0.38
CA SER A 87 9.67 -4.79 0.51
C SER A 87 9.72 -5.30 1.95
N MET A 88 8.69 -6.03 2.41
CA MET A 88 8.66 -6.65 3.75
C MET A 88 9.68 -7.76 3.94
N ALA A 89 9.97 -8.52 2.87
CA ALA A 89 10.90 -9.65 2.89
C ALA A 89 12.37 -9.26 2.70
N ARG A 90 12.64 -7.99 2.34
CA ARG A 90 14.02 -7.48 2.25
C ARG A 90 14.74 -7.69 3.57
N LYS A 91 15.99 -8.15 3.50
CA LYS A 91 16.82 -8.39 4.67
C LYS A 91 17.37 -7.09 5.22
N GLU A 92 17.27 -6.94 6.54
CA GLU A 92 17.98 -5.94 7.33
C GLU A 92 18.88 -6.72 8.30
N GLY A 93 20.15 -6.87 7.93
CA GLY A 93 21.04 -7.86 8.55
C GLY A 93 20.63 -9.30 8.16
N GLU A 94 20.46 -10.18 9.14
CA GLU A 94 20.13 -11.59 8.91
C GLU A 94 18.62 -11.87 8.79
N ARG A 95 17.77 -10.91 9.17
CA ARG A 95 16.32 -11.10 9.28
C ARG A 95 15.57 -10.25 8.26
N PRO A 96 14.41 -10.72 7.75
CA PRO A 96 13.52 -9.88 6.97
C PRO A 96 12.95 -8.74 7.84
N ILE A 97 12.68 -7.58 7.25
CA ILE A 97 12.10 -6.42 7.94
C ILE A 97 10.80 -6.79 8.65
N ILE A 98 9.94 -7.56 7.98
CA ILE A 98 8.78 -8.21 8.58
C ILE A 98 9.03 -9.71 8.55
N ASN A 99 8.98 -10.36 9.71
CA ASN A 99 9.12 -11.81 9.77
C ASN A 99 7.89 -12.54 9.23
N GLU A 100 8.11 -13.82 8.90
CA GLU A 100 7.09 -14.65 8.26
C GLU A 100 5.83 -14.81 9.11
N ILE A 101 5.98 -14.90 10.44
CA ILE A 101 4.85 -15.02 11.36
C ILE A 101 3.93 -13.79 11.28
N ARG A 102 4.51 -12.58 11.30
CA ARG A 102 3.74 -11.33 11.16
C ARG A 102 3.13 -11.20 9.77
N PHE A 103 3.88 -11.56 8.73
CA PHE A 103 3.37 -11.55 7.36
C PHE A 103 2.17 -12.49 7.19
N ARG A 104 2.28 -13.75 7.65
CA ARG A 104 1.16 -14.72 7.63
C ARG A 104 -0.03 -14.21 8.45
N LYS A 105 0.20 -13.54 9.58
CA LYS A 105 -0.89 -12.93 10.37
C LYS A 105 -1.64 -11.86 9.59
N ILE A 106 -0.95 -11.07 8.74
CA ILE A 106 -1.62 -10.12 7.85
C ILE A 106 -2.54 -10.85 6.87
N LEU A 107 -2.06 -11.92 6.22
CA LEU A 107 -2.85 -12.67 5.24
C LEU A 107 -4.11 -13.32 5.82
N GLN A 108 -4.13 -13.58 7.14
CA GLN A 108 -5.29 -14.15 7.84
C GLN A 108 -6.47 -13.17 7.95
N TYR A 109 -6.23 -11.86 7.89
CA TYR A 109 -7.30 -10.86 7.97
C TYR A 109 -8.28 -11.00 6.80
N SER A 110 -9.55 -11.25 7.08
CA SER A 110 -10.60 -11.49 6.09
C SER A 110 -11.06 -10.21 5.40
N ASP A 111 -11.11 -9.09 6.13
CA ASP A 111 -11.66 -7.84 5.65
C ASP A 111 -11.00 -6.63 6.33
N ILE A 112 -10.77 -5.55 5.58
CA ILE A 112 -9.99 -4.40 6.04
C ILE A 112 -10.79 -3.43 6.92
N LEU A 113 -12.12 -3.48 6.89
CA LEU A 113 -13.00 -2.53 7.57
C LEU A 113 -13.47 -3.09 8.92
N SER A 114 -13.80 -4.37 8.98
CA SER A 114 -14.30 -5.03 10.19
C SER A 114 -13.19 -5.46 11.15
N GLU A 115 -11.96 -5.66 10.67
CA GLU A 115 -10.84 -6.12 11.49
C GLU A 115 -9.89 -4.95 11.82
N GLU A 116 -10.19 -4.23 12.89
CA GLU A 116 -9.46 -3.02 13.31
C GLU A 116 -7.92 -3.21 13.39
N LEU A 117 -7.49 -4.41 13.79
CA LEU A 117 -6.07 -4.75 13.89
C LEU A 117 -5.36 -4.79 12.53
N PHE A 118 -6.06 -5.02 11.42
CA PHE A 118 -5.49 -4.97 10.08
C PHE A 118 -4.86 -3.59 9.82
N TYR A 119 -5.66 -2.53 10.01
CA TYR A 119 -5.22 -1.15 9.77
C TYR A 119 -4.01 -0.78 10.64
N GLN A 120 -4.07 -1.08 11.95
CA GLN A 120 -2.96 -0.81 12.87
C GLN A 120 -1.68 -1.58 12.53
N ASN A 121 -1.80 -2.84 12.12
CA ASN A 121 -0.64 -3.62 11.71
C ASN A 121 -0.04 -3.14 10.39
N MET A 122 -0.87 -2.69 9.46
CA MET A 122 -0.42 -2.08 8.20
C MET A 122 0.35 -0.78 8.46
N ILE A 123 -0.11 0.08 9.37
CA ILE A 123 0.65 1.27 9.80
C ILE A 123 2.03 0.87 10.37
N ARG A 124 2.07 -0.17 11.22
CA ARG A 124 3.33 -0.67 11.79
C ARG A 124 4.27 -1.16 10.70
N ILE A 125 3.78 -1.88 9.69
CA ILE A 125 4.60 -2.32 8.56
C ILE A 125 5.18 -1.12 7.81
N VAL A 126 4.38 -0.11 7.48
CA VAL A 126 4.88 1.12 6.84
C VAL A 126 5.98 1.79 7.68
N LYS A 127 5.81 1.85 9.00
CA LYS A 127 6.84 2.39 9.91
C LYS A 127 8.12 1.54 9.91
N ASN A 128 8.00 0.21 9.94
CA ASN A 128 9.14 -0.71 9.87
C ASN A 128 9.90 -0.59 8.54
N LEU A 129 9.20 -0.31 7.45
CA LEU A 129 9.80 0.00 6.15
C LEU A 129 10.40 1.41 6.08
N ARG A 130 10.70 2.03 7.22
CA ARG A 130 11.21 3.41 7.34
C ARG A 130 10.36 4.43 6.58
N LYS A 131 9.05 4.18 6.52
CA LYS A 131 8.05 4.98 5.79
C LYS A 131 8.31 5.09 4.28
N LYS A 132 9.05 4.16 3.69
CA LYS A 132 9.26 4.01 2.25
C LYS A 132 8.44 2.85 1.71
N ALA A 133 7.50 3.11 0.81
CA ALA A 133 6.58 2.08 0.31
C ALA A 133 6.09 2.43 -1.10
N ASN A 134 5.81 1.39 -1.90
CA ASN A 134 5.16 1.55 -3.19
C ASN A 134 3.70 2.00 -3.00
N LEU A 135 3.41 3.27 -3.31
CA LEU A 135 2.09 3.87 -3.09
C LEU A 135 1.00 3.17 -3.88
N LEU A 136 1.27 2.87 -5.16
CA LEU A 136 0.31 2.25 -6.07
C LEU A 136 -0.02 0.83 -5.63
N ASP A 137 1.01 0.01 -5.38
CA ASP A 137 0.81 -1.38 -5.00
C ASP A 137 0.12 -1.50 -3.62
N LEU A 138 0.53 -0.67 -2.65
CA LEU A 138 -0.11 -0.62 -1.32
C LEU A 138 -1.60 -0.25 -1.44
N SER A 139 -1.92 0.82 -2.15
CA SER A 139 -3.29 1.31 -2.27
C SER A 139 -4.21 0.33 -3.02
N LEU A 140 -3.76 -0.23 -4.14
CA LEU A 140 -4.52 -1.25 -4.89
C LEU A 140 -4.71 -2.53 -4.08
N SER A 141 -3.67 -2.98 -3.36
CA SER A 141 -3.72 -4.18 -2.54
C SER A 141 -4.72 -4.03 -1.39
N VAL A 142 -4.69 -2.90 -0.68
CA VAL A 142 -5.65 -2.62 0.40
C VAL A 142 -7.06 -2.55 -0.17
N TYR A 143 -7.28 -1.81 -1.27
CA TYR A 143 -8.61 -1.73 -1.88
C TYR A 143 -9.17 -3.10 -2.29
N SER A 144 -8.31 -3.93 -2.88
CA SER A 144 -8.66 -5.23 -3.45
C SER A 144 -8.37 -6.38 -2.50
N TRP A 145 -8.38 -6.17 -1.19
CA TRP A 145 -8.01 -7.19 -0.20
C TRP A 145 -8.93 -8.43 -0.29
N ASN A 146 -8.45 -9.46 -0.97
CA ASN A 146 -9.15 -10.72 -1.25
C ASN A 146 -8.13 -11.84 -1.48
N GLN A 147 -8.60 -13.06 -1.77
CA GLN A 147 -7.72 -14.22 -1.95
C GLN A 147 -6.69 -14.04 -3.08
N LYS A 148 -7.04 -13.35 -4.17
CA LYS A 148 -6.10 -13.06 -5.25
C LYS A 148 -4.97 -12.15 -4.76
N THR A 149 -5.31 -11.05 -4.08
CA THR A 149 -4.31 -10.12 -3.52
C THR A 149 -3.42 -10.79 -2.48
N LYS A 150 -3.99 -11.60 -1.58
CA LYS A 150 -3.22 -12.36 -0.58
C LYS A 150 -2.26 -13.35 -1.21
N LYS A 151 -2.69 -14.03 -2.29
CA LYS A 151 -1.84 -14.94 -3.07
C LYS A 151 -0.68 -14.19 -3.74
N ASN A 152 -0.96 -13.05 -4.36
CA ASN A 152 0.07 -12.21 -4.97
C ASN A 152 1.08 -11.71 -3.93
N TRP A 153 0.61 -11.24 -2.77
CA TRP A 153 1.49 -10.87 -1.66
C TRP A 153 2.36 -12.02 -1.20
N ALA A 154 1.83 -13.24 -1.12
CA ALA A 154 2.63 -14.41 -0.76
C ALA A 154 3.74 -14.66 -1.80
N TYR A 155 3.43 -14.61 -3.08
CA TYR A 155 4.45 -14.75 -4.13
C TYR A 155 5.53 -13.68 -4.05
N ASP A 156 5.14 -12.42 -3.84
CA ASP A 156 6.10 -11.33 -3.71
C ASP A 156 6.96 -11.40 -2.46
N TYR A 157 6.38 -11.80 -1.33
CA TYR A 157 7.09 -11.95 -0.07
C TYR A 157 8.10 -13.12 -0.13
N TYR A 158 7.71 -14.26 -0.69
CA TYR A 158 8.61 -15.43 -0.81
C TYR A 158 9.51 -15.38 -2.05
N GLY A 159 9.40 -14.35 -2.90
CA GLY A 159 10.17 -14.24 -4.14
C GLY A 159 9.86 -15.35 -5.14
N THR A 160 8.63 -15.89 -5.12
CA THR A 160 8.21 -16.96 -6.03
C THR A 160 8.12 -16.40 -7.46
N PRO A 161 8.83 -16.98 -8.44
CA PRO A 161 8.68 -16.60 -9.83
C PRO A 161 7.25 -16.87 -10.28
N THR A 162 6.58 -15.84 -10.80
CA THR A 162 5.29 -15.95 -11.46
C THR A 162 5.47 -15.44 -12.89
N SER A 163 4.63 -15.88 -13.82
CA SER A 163 4.63 -15.37 -15.20
C SER A 163 4.44 -13.85 -15.27
N GLU A 164 3.87 -13.23 -14.22
CA GLU A 164 3.73 -11.77 -14.06
C GLU A 164 5.00 -11.10 -13.49
N ASN A 165 5.82 -11.80 -12.70
CA ASN A 165 7.04 -11.29 -12.04
C ASN A 165 8.31 -11.40 -12.89
N ASN A 166 8.30 -12.17 -13.99
CA ASN A 166 9.49 -12.48 -14.78
C ASN A 166 9.99 -11.32 -15.68
N LEU A 167 9.29 -10.19 -15.74
CA LEU A 167 9.66 -9.05 -16.58
C LEU A 167 10.59 -8.02 -15.90
N ASP A 168 10.72 -8.06 -14.56
CA ASP A 168 11.54 -7.10 -13.79
C ASP A 168 12.92 -7.66 -13.35
N ILE A 169 13.21 -8.94 -13.62
CA ILE A 169 14.43 -9.61 -13.15
C ILE A 169 15.59 -9.51 -14.17
N SER A 170 15.35 -9.03 -15.40
CA SER A 170 16.38 -8.96 -16.45
C SER A 170 17.32 -7.75 -16.36
N GLU A 171 17.15 -6.83 -15.41
CA GLU A 171 18.08 -5.71 -15.20
C GLU A 171 18.81 -5.80 -13.85
N ASN A 172 19.58 -6.88 -13.66
CA ASN A 172 20.77 -6.77 -12.84
C ASN A 172 21.82 -7.80 -13.31
N PRO A 173 22.71 -7.46 -14.26
CA PRO A 173 23.87 -8.30 -14.50
C PRO A 173 24.72 -8.23 -13.22
N GLN A 174 24.63 -9.30 -12.42
CA GLN A 174 25.69 -9.61 -11.48
C GLN A 174 26.98 -9.69 -12.30
N GLY A 175 27.84 -8.69 -12.15
CA GLY A 175 29.24 -8.80 -12.52
C GLY A 175 29.89 -9.82 -11.59
N GLU A 176 29.85 -11.08 -12.01
CA GLU A 176 30.76 -12.11 -11.53
C GLU A 176 32.18 -11.80 -12.02
N ASN A 177 33.11 -11.90 -11.08
CA ASN A 177 34.48 -12.39 -11.21
C ASN A 177 35.47 -11.66 -12.12
N GLN A 178 36.40 -10.93 -11.50
CA GLN A 178 37.82 -11.29 -11.44
C GLN A 178 38.52 -10.59 -10.27
#